data_AF-A0A2K9NBU9-F1
#
_entry.id   AF-A0A2K9NBU9-F1
#
_cell.length_a   1.000
_cell.length_b   1.000
_cell.length_c   1.000
_cell.angle_alpha   90.00
_cell.angle_beta   90.00
_cell.angle_gamma   90.00
#
_symmetry.space_group_name_H-M   'P 1'
#
loop_
_entity.id
_entity.type
_entity.pdbx_description
1 polymer ?
#
loop_
_entity_poly.entity_id
_entity_poly.type
_entity_poly.pdbx_seq_one_letter_code
_entity_poly.pdbx_strand_id
1 'polypeptide(L)'
;MKTALLFATALLSLTATSAFAAGCEQGNPPALVDGATASQEQMAEAMKAVKAYIVSTEEYQACLEAAGKGGKMDMEAYNKSAARMEALAADFNKQLKTFKARNG
;
A
#
# COMPACT_ATOMS: atom_id res chain seq x y z
N MET A 1 53.39 14.36 -16.69
CA MET A 1 52.96 12.99 -17.09
C MET A 1 51.84 12.60 -16.14
N LYS A 2 50.59 12.54 -16.62
CA LYS A 2 49.81 11.29 -16.77
C LYS A 2 49.74 10.55 -15.43
N THR A 3 48.60 10.51 -14.75
CA THR A 3 47.50 9.62 -15.14
C THR A 3 46.13 10.14 -14.70
N ALA A 4 45.19 10.17 -15.65
CA ALA A 4 43.78 10.26 -15.40
C ALA A 4 43.31 8.94 -14.77
N LEU A 5 42.74 8.99 -13.57
CA LEU A 5 41.99 7.88 -12.99
C LEU A 5 40.55 7.98 -13.47
N LEU A 6 40.25 7.14 -14.46
CA LEU A 6 38.94 6.89 -15.00
C LEU A 6 38.07 6.22 -13.91
N PHE A 7 37.11 6.95 -13.38
CA PHE A 7 36.03 6.37 -12.58
C PHE A 7 35.10 5.59 -13.51
N ALA A 8 35.40 4.31 -13.71
CA ALA A 8 34.47 3.33 -14.24
C ALA A 8 33.34 3.14 -13.22
N THR A 9 32.30 3.97 -13.33
CA THR A 9 31.09 3.79 -12.54
C THR A 9 30.31 2.69 -13.23
N ALA A 10 30.46 1.46 -12.73
CA ALA A 10 29.63 0.33 -13.13
C ALA A 10 28.18 0.72 -12.87
N LEU A 11 27.42 0.96 -13.94
CA LEU A 11 25.96 0.99 -13.89
C LEU A 11 25.52 -0.42 -13.49
N LEU A 12 25.31 -0.60 -12.19
CA LEU A 12 24.60 -1.72 -11.62
C LEU A 12 23.18 -1.63 -12.19
N SER A 13 22.96 -2.38 -13.26
CA SER A 13 21.65 -2.50 -13.90
C SER A 13 20.76 -3.17 -12.88
N LEU A 14 19.93 -2.38 -12.20
CA LEU A 14 18.87 -2.85 -11.34
C LEU A 14 17.85 -3.55 -12.25
N THR A 15 18.13 -4.80 -12.60
CA THR A 15 17.13 -5.68 -13.17
C THR A 15 16.15 -5.95 -12.05
N ALA A 16 15.08 -5.16 -12.02
CA ALA A 16 13.87 -5.47 -11.30
C ALA A 16 13.36 -6.81 -11.86
N THR A 17 13.90 -7.90 -11.31
CA THR A 17 13.28 -9.21 -11.40
C THR A 17 12.01 -9.06 -10.58
N SER A 18 10.92 -8.67 -11.24
CA SER A 18 9.60 -8.86 -10.68
C SER A 18 9.43 -10.36 -10.51
N ALA A 19 9.74 -10.83 -9.30
CA ALA A 19 9.41 -12.17 -8.84
C ALA A 19 7.88 -12.28 -8.78
N PHE A 20 7.23 -12.40 -9.93
CA PHE A 20 5.87 -12.94 -10.03
C PHE A 20 5.96 -14.47 -9.86
N ALA A 21 6.42 -14.88 -8.68
CA ALA A 21 6.52 -16.27 -8.27
C ALA A 21 6.32 -16.37 -6.74
N ALA A 22 5.23 -15.78 -6.27
CA ALA A 22 4.55 -16.07 -5.01
C ALA A 22 3.10 -15.59 -5.21
N GLY A 23 2.10 -16.29 -4.65
CA GLY A 23 0.70 -15.91 -4.81
C GLY A 23 0.47 -14.43 -4.48
N CYS A 24 -0.51 -13.80 -5.12
CA CYS A 24 -0.82 -12.39 -4.89
C CYS A 24 -0.89 -12.11 -3.37
N GLU A 25 -0.26 -11.04 -2.89
CA GLU A 25 -0.30 -10.64 -1.47
C GLU A 25 -0.71 -9.17 -1.33
N GLN A 26 -1.73 -8.92 -0.51
CA GLN A 26 -2.26 -7.58 -0.21
C GLN A 26 -1.62 -6.96 1.05
N GLY A 27 -0.97 -7.78 1.87
CA GLY A 27 -0.62 -7.39 3.24
C GLY A 27 -1.84 -7.10 4.13
N ASN A 28 -1.59 -6.50 5.30
CA ASN A 28 -2.60 -6.16 6.30
C ASN A 28 -2.91 -4.66 6.29
N PRO A 29 -4.17 -4.28 6.58
CA PRO A 29 -4.52 -2.88 6.75
C PRO A 29 -3.70 -2.24 7.89
N PRO A 30 -3.32 -0.96 7.77
CA PRO A 30 -2.58 -0.25 8.81
C PRO A 30 -3.44 -0.09 10.08
N ALA A 31 -2.77 -0.05 11.23
CA ALA A 31 -3.42 0.36 12.47
C ALA A 31 -3.75 1.85 12.40
N LEU A 32 -4.97 2.21 12.81
CA LEU A 32 -5.43 3.59 12.87
C LEU A 32 -5.19 4.18 14.25
N VAL A 33 -4.75 5.44 14.29
CA VAL A 33 -4.65 6.21 15.53
C VAL A 33 -6.04 6.64 16.02
N ASP A 34 -6.22 6.76 17.32
CA ASP A 34 -7.47 7.26 17.91
C ASP A 34 -7.57 8.78 17.70
N GLY A 35 -8.59 9.20 16.95
CA GLY A 35 -8.84 10.62 16.67
C GLY A 35 -9.09 11.46 17.92
N ALA A 36 -9.49 10.85 19.04
CA ALA A 36 -9.68 11.56 20.31
C ALA A 36 -8.35 11.99 20.95
N THR A 37 -7.24 11.32 20.66
CA THR A 37 -5.93 11.57 21.29
C THR A 37 -4.82 11.90 20.30
N ALA A 38 -5.00 11.58 19.02
CA ALA A 38 -3.99 11.79 17.98
C ALA A 38 -3.62 13.28 17.78
N SER A 39 -2.38 13.53 17.37
CA SER A 39 -1.89 14.83 16.88
C SER A 39 -2.18 15.02 15.38
N GLN A 40 -2.02 16.25 14.87
CA GLN A 40 -2.15 16.53 13.43
C GLN A 40 -1.15 15.70 12.59
N GLU A 41 0.09 15.60 13.07
CA GLU A 41 1.14 14.80 12.42
C GLU A 41 0.77 13.31 12.39
N GLN A 42 0.27 12.77 13.50
CA GLN A 42 -0.18 11.38 13.58
C GLN A 42 -1.35 11.08 12.63
N MET A 43 -2.32 11.99 12.52
CA MET A 43 -3.41 11.85 11.55
C MET A 43 -2.94 11.96 10.09
N ALA A 44 -1.93 12.80 9.81
CA ALA A 44 -1.32 12.90 8.49
C ALA A 44 -0.57 11.63 8.10
N GLU A 45 0.17 11.03 9.02
CA GLU A 45 0.81 9.72 8.82
C GLU A 45 -0.22 8.61 8.64
N ALA A 46 -1.32 8.61 9.40
CA ALA A 46 -2.41 7.67 9.20
C ALA A 46 -3.02 7.77 7.79
N MET A 47 -3.20 8.98 7.24
CA MET A 47 -3.64 9.15 5.84
C MET A 47 -2.65 8.58 4.83
N LYS A 48 -1.34 8.77 5.05
CA LYS A 48 -0.31 8.20 4.16
C LYS A 48 -0.36 6.67 4.19
N ALA A 49 -0.50 6.07 5.38
CA ALA A 49 -0.61 4.64 5.54
C ALA A 49 -1.87 4.07 4.87
N VAL A 50 -3.02 4.74 5.01
CA VAL A 50 -4.26 4.35 4.31
C VAL A 50 -4.07 4.42 2.80
N LYS A 51 -3.45 5.47 2.26
CA LYS A 51 -3.15 5.59 0.83
C LYS A 51 -2.22 4.49 0.33
N ALA A 52 -1.18 4.16 1.09
CA ALA A 52 -0.28 3.06 0.73
C ALA A 52 -1.02 1.72 0.67
N TYR A 53 -1.95 1.48 1.59
CA TYR A 53 -2.77 0.28 1.58
C TYR A 53 -3.77 0.23 0.42
N ILE A 54 -4.30 1.37 -0.02
CA ILE A 54 -5.13 1.46 -1.23
C ILE A 54 -4.34 0.99 -2.45
N VAL A 55 -3.12 1.53 -2.65
CA VAL A 55 -2.24 1.11 -3.75
C VAL A 55 -1.93 -0.37 -3.68
N SER A 56 -1.55 -0.88 -2.50
CA SER A 56 -1.28 -2.31 -2.33
C SER A 56 -2.50 -3.19 -2.62
N THR A 57 -3.70 -2.71 -2.36
CA THR A 57 -4.93 -3.42 -2.69
C THR A 57 -5.23 -3.41 -4.19
N GLU A 58 -5.00 -2.29 -4.87
CA GLU A 58 -5.13 -2.20 -6.32
C GLU A 58 -4.13 -3.13 -7.02
N GLU A 59 -2.88 -3.17 -6.56
CA GLU A 59 -1.84 -4.08 -7.05
C GLU A 59 -2.23 -5.55 -6.81
N TYR A 60 -2.78 -5.86 -5.63
CA TYR A 60 -3.28 -7.19 -5.31
C TYR A 60 -4.43 -7.61 -6.22
N GLN A 61 -5.41 -6.74 -6.42
CA GLN A 61 -6.56 -7.00 -7.29
C GLN A 61 -6.13 -7.20 -8.75
N ALA A 62 -5.23 -6.35 -9.25
CA ALA A 62 -4.65 -6.50 -10.59
C ALA A 62 -3.89 -7.84 -10.73
N CYS A 63 -3.19 -8.27 -9.68
CA CYS A 63 -2.54 -9.58 -9.64
C CYS A 63 -3.55 -10.73 -9.70
N LEU A 64 -4.64 -10.68 -8.93
CA LEU A 64 -5.69 -11.70 -8.96
C LEU A 64 -6.35 -11.80 -10.34
N GLU A 65 -6.63 -10.66 -10.96
CA GLU A 65 -7.17 -10.58 -12.32
C GLU A 65 -6.20 -11.20 -13.32
N ALA A 66 -4.91 -10.87 -13.24
CA ALA A 66 -3.87 -11.44 -14.11
C ALA A 66 -3.71 -12.95 -13.90
N ALA A 67 -3.73 -13.44 -12.66
CA ALA A 67 -3.66 -14.86 -12.34
C ALA A 67 -4.90 -15.63 -12.81
N GLY A 68 -6.07 -14.96 -12.88
CA GLY A 68 -7.30 -15.51 -13.42
C GLY A 68 -7.38 -15.54 -14.95
N LYS A 69 -6.49 -14.86 -15.68
CA LYS A 69 -6.51 -14.88 -17.16
C LYS A 69 -6.20 -16.27 -17.69
N GLY A 70 -7.20 -16.90 -18.31
CA GLY A 70 -7.13 -18.29 -18.81
C GLY A 70 -7.69 -19.35 -17.84
N GLY A 71 -8.25 -18.93 -16.70
CA GLY A 71 -8.86 -19.80 -15.70
C GLY A 71 -9.98 -19.11 -14.93
N LYS A 72 -10.20 -19.52 -13.67
CA LYS A 72 -11.13 -18.83 -12.75
C LYS A 72 -10.36 -17.85 -11.89
N MET A 73 -10.72 -16.57 -11.96
CA MET A 73 -10.27 -15.55 -11.03
C MET A 73 -10.75 -15.87 -9.62
N ASP A 74 -9.90 -15.64 -8.61
CA ASP A 74 -10.27 -15.79 -7.21
C ASP A 74 -11.15 -14.60 -6.75
N MET A 75 -12.45 -14.71 -7.02
CA MET A 75 -13.45 -13.71 -6.65
C MET A 75 -13.60 -13.57 -5.13
N GLU A 76 -13.33 -14.63 -4.37
CA GLU A 76 -13.41 -14.59 -2.91
C GLU A 76 -12.30 -13.70 -2.35
N ALA A 77 -11.06 -13.93 -2.79
CA ALA A 77 -9.92 -13.09 -2.46
C ALA A 77 -10.13 -11.63 -2.88
N TYR A 78 -10.66 -11.39 -4.08
CA TYR A 78 -10.97 -10.06 -4.57
C TYR A 78 -12.00 -9.35 -3.68
N ASN A 79 -13.15 -9.97 -3.43
CA ASN A 79 -14.20 -9.40 -2.59
C ASN A 79 -13.72 -9.17 -1.14
N LYS A 80 -12.92 -10.09 -0.60
CA LYS A 80 -12.29 -9.92 0.72
C LYS A 80 -11.32 -8.74 0.76
N SER A 81 -10.60 -8.47 -0.33
CA SER A 81 -9.72 -7.29 -0.43
C SER A 81 -10.51 -5.99 -0.41
N ALA A 82 -11.62 -5.93 -1.16
CA ALA A 82 -12.52 -4.79 -1.21
C ALA A 82 -13.16 -4.54 0.17
N ALA A 83 -13.72 -5.59 0.79
CA ALA A 83 -14.33 -5.49 2.11
C ALA A 83 -13.35 -4.99 3.20
N ARG A 84 -12.07 -5.41 3.14
CA ARG A 84 -11.03 -4.91 4.03
C ARG A 84 -10.75 -3.42 3.82
N MET A 85 -10.69 -2.97 2.56
CA MET A 85 -10.50 -1.55 2.25
C MET A 85 -11.70 -0.71 2.71
N GLU A 86 -12.92 -1.18 2.50
CA GLU A 86 -14.14 -0.51 2.95
C GLU A 86 -14.19 -0.37 4.47
N ALA A 87 -13.85 -1.44 5.20
CA ALA A 87 -13.78 -1.41 6.66
C ALA A 87 -12.73 -0.39 7.15
N LEU A 88 -11.51 -0.42 6.58
CA LEU A 88 -10.46 0.54 6.92
C LEU A 88 -10.90 1.99 6.64
N ALA A 89 -11.56 2.23 5.51
CA ALA A 89 -12.04 3.56 5.14
C ALA A 89 -13.12 4.06 6.11
N ALA A 90 -14.07 3.18 6.50
CA ALA A 90 -15.10 3.50 7.48
C ALA A 90 -14.49 3.88 8.84
N ASP A 91 -13.54 3.07 9.32
CA ASP A 91 -12.85 3.33 10.59
C ASP A 91 -12.01 4.59 10.54
N PHE A 92 -11.26 4.82 9.45
CA PHE A 92 -10.46 6.03 9.28
C PHE A 92 -11.35 7.28 9.27
N ASN A 93 -12.49 7.24 8.58
CA ASN A 93 -13.44 8.35 8.55
C ASN A 93 -14.04 8.63 9.94
N LYS A 94 -14.31 7.58 10.74
CA LYS A 94 -14.75 7.73 12.13
C LYS A 94 -13.68 8.44 12.96
N GLN A 95 -12.42 8.01 12.88
CA GLN A 95 -11.32 8.65 13.61
C GLN A 95 -11.10 10.09 13.16
N LEU A 96 -11.14 10.34 11.85
CA LEU A 96 -11.01 11.68 11.28
C LEU A 96 -12.13 12.61 11.77
N LYS A 97 -13.37 12.12 11.86
CA LYS A 97 -14.49 12.89 12.41
C LYS A 97 -14.27 13.24 13.88
N THR A 98 -13.86 12.27 14.70
CA THR A 98 -13.54 12.50 16.12
C THR A 98 -12.44 13.55 16.28
N PHE A 99 -11.36 13.42 15.51
CA PHE A 99 -10.26 14.37 15.51
C PHE A 99 -10.71 15.80 15.14
N LYS A 100 -11.51 15.92 14.06
CA LYS A 100 -12.06 17.21 13.64
C LYS A 100 -12.99 17.82 14.68
N ALA A 101 -13.81 17.01 15.36
CA ALA A 101 -14.71 17.51 16.40
C ALA A 101 -13.97 18.08 17.63
N ARG A 102 -12.76 17.59 17.92
CA ARG A 102 -11.92 18.08 19.03
C ARG A 102 -11.15 19.35 18.69
N ASN A 103 -10.73 19.50 17.43
CA ASN A 103 -9.83 20.57 16.99
C ASN A 103 -10.54 21.64 16.13
N GLY A 104 -11.85 21.53 15.95
CA GLY A 104 -12.69 22.46 15.18
C GLY A 104 -13.27 23.58 16.02
#